data_AF-A0A6M2AQJ5-F1
#
_entry.id   AF-A0A6M2AQJ5-F1
#
_cell.length_a   1.000
_cell.length_b   1.000
_cell.length_c   1.000
_cell.angle_alpha   90.00
_cell.angle_beta   90.00
_cell.angle_gamma   90.00
#
_symmetry.space_group_name_H-M   'P 1'
#
loop_
_entity.id
_entity.type
_entity.pdbx_description
1 polymer ?
#
loop_
_entity_poly.entity_id
_entity_poly.type
_entity_poly.pdbx_seq_one_letter_code
_entity_poly.pdbx_strand_id
1 'polypeptide(L)'
;MENFNLVQLDFGFECEPLPSQEKTSNSNKKRSNDFVFNFMDCLTSLIIVFKSSWQDTIPKDTLINIKLSRLLCSVKQEEMASLSETLAYMMPRIYEAPMPTDWLNIYTWLGLKYVIKFKNSGQLNAMTEIAPSKLSEYEMGL
;
A
#
# COMPACT_ATOMS: atom_id res chain seq x y z
N MET A 1 -10.60 -9.64 31.95
CA MET A 1 -9.52 -10.53 32.44
C MET A 1 -9.83 -11.91 31.94
N GLU A 2 -9.06 -12.40 30.97
CA GLU A 2 -9.05 -13.81 30.58
C GLU A 2 -7.57 -14.24 30.58
N ASN A 3 -7.24 -15.16 31.49
CA ASN A 3 -5.90 -15.74 31.60
C ASN A 3 -5.75 -16.82 30.53
N PHE A 4 -4.94 -16.55 29.51
CA PHE A 4 -4.52 -17.60 28.59
C PHE A 4 -3.47 -18.48 29.27
N ASN A 5 -3.88 -19.67 29.73
CA ASN A 5 -2.96 -20.70 30.18
C ASN A 5 -2.24 -21.29 28.97
N LEU A 6 -1.00 -20.87 28.74
CA LEU A 6 -0.08 -21.55 27.84
C LEU A 6 0.35 -22.86 28.48
N VAL A 7 -0.28 -23.97 28.07
CA VAL A 7 0.14 -25.31 28.46
C VAL A 7 1.26 -25.73 27.52
N GLN A 8 2.48 -25.83 28.05
CA GLN A 8 3.61 -26.42 27.35
C GLN A 8 3.36 -27.93 27.24
N LEU A 9 3.26 -28.44 26.00
CA LEU A 9 3.17 -29.87 25.74
C LEU A 9 4.55 -30.51 25.97
N ASP A 10 4.61 -31.42 26.93
CA ASP A 10 5.86 -32.06 27.36
C ASP A 10 6.07 -33.36 26.58
N PHE A 11 7.08 -33.39 25.70
CA PHE A 11 7.35 -34.53 24.81
C PHE A 11 8.29 -35.59 25.42
N GLY A 12 8.41 -35.64 26.74
CA GLY A 12 9.22 -36.64 27.45
C GLY A 12 10.74 -36.40 27.37
N PHE A 13 11.16 -35.16 27.10
CA PHE A 13 12.56 -34.74 27.20
C PHE A 13 12.73 -33.94 28.48
N GLU A 14 13.59 -34.39 29.40
CA GLU A 14 14.00 -33.62 30.58
C GLU A 14 14.86 -32.43 30.13
N CYS A 15 14.22 -31.33 29.77
CA CYS A 15 14.88 -30.09 29.38
C CYS A 15 14.69 -29.09 30.52
N GLU A 16 15.79 -28.69 31.17
CA GLU A 16 15.72 -27.66 32.21
C GLU A 16 15.14 -26.35 31.62
N PRO A 17 14.17 -25.71 32.29
CA PRO A 17 13.55 -24.49 31.78
C PRO A 17 14.63 -23.41 31.65
N LEU A 18 14.84 -22.92 30.44
CA LEU A 18 15.74 -21.80 30.20
C LEU A 18 15.30 -20.62 31.09
N PRO A 19 16.20 -20.00 31.86
CA PRO A 19 15.85 -18.86 32.69
C PRO A 19 15.23 -17.79 31.79
N SER A 20 14.00 -17.39 32.11
CA SER A 20 13.31 -16.32 31.42
C SER A 20 14.18 -15.07 31.57
N GLN A 21 14.98 -14.77 30.55
CA GLN A 21 15.48 -13.42 30.39
C GLN A 21 14.22 -12.59 30.20
N GLU A 22 13.85 -11.86 31.26
CA GLU A 22 13.04 -10.66 31.10
C GLU A 22 13.80 -9.81 30.10
N LYS A 23 13.42 -9.96 28.82
CA LYS A 23 13.65 -8.91 27.86
C LYS A 23 12.88 -7.76 28.46
N THR A 24 13.59 -6.89 29.17
CA THR A 24 13.21 -5.50 29.29
C THR A 24 13.14 -5.01 27.86
N SER A 25 12.03 -5.28 27.19
CA SER A 25 11.64 -4.53 26.02
C SER A 25 11.54 -3.15 26.60
N ASN A 26 12.58 -2.34 26.40
CA ASN A 26 12.47 -0.91 26.51
C ASN A 26 11.23 -0.61 25.70
N SER A 27 10.12 -0.31 26.37
CA SER A 27 8.88 0.02 25.70
C SER A 27 9.30 1.12 24.77
N ASN A 28 9.31 0.84 23.45
CA ASN A 28 9.66 1.84 22.47
C ASN A 28 8.65 2.94 22.72
N LYS A 29 9.06 3.98 23.46
CA LYS A 29 8.27 5.17 23.70
C LYS A 29 7.77 5.52 22.32
N LYS A 30 6.45 5.46 22.11
CA LYS A 30 5.76 5.88 20.89
C LYS A 30 6.57 7.02 20.30
N ARG A 31 7.35 6.71 19.27
CA ARG A 31 8.34 7.65 18.74
C ARG A 31 7.50 8.81 18.28
N SER A 32 7.57 9.93 19.00
CA SER A 32 6.77 11.10 18.72
C SER A 32 7.11 11.50 17.29
N ASN A 33 6.18 11.22 16.38
CA ASN A 33 6.12 11.67 14.99
C ASN A 33 7.39 12.43 14.53
N ASP A 34 8.46 11.69 14.19
CA ASP A 34 9.69 12.32 13.72
C ASP A 34 9.41 12.82 12.30
N PHE A 35 8.86 14.03 12.22
CA PHE A 35 8.45 14.69 10.98
C PHE A 35 9.54 14.61 9.90
N VAL A 36 10.80 14.79 10.31
CA VAL A 36 11.96 14.71 9.40
C VAL A 36 12.10 13.31 8.82
N PHE A 37 11.97 12.24 9.61
CA PHE A 37 12.06 10.87 9.09
C PHE A 37 10.88 10.55 8.18
N ASN A 38 9.65 10.92 8.55
CA ASN A 38 8.47 10.68 7.71
C ASN A 38 8.55 11.45 6.38
N PHE A 39 9.04 12.69 6.42
CA PHE A 39 9.26 13.49 5.22
C PHE A 39 10.35 12.91 4.32
N MET A 40 11.49 12.54 4.91
CA MET A 40 12.59 11.90 4.17
C MET A 40 12.15 10.56 3.59
N ASP A 41 11.35 9.79 4.33
CA ASP A 41 10.81 8.53 3.86
C ASP A 41 9.89 8.74 2.66
N CYS A 42 9.00 9.74 2.67
CA CYS A 42 8.17 10.07 1.49
C CYS A 42 8.98 10.36 0.22
N LEU A 43 10.18 10.94 0.34
CA LEU A 43 11.03 11.33 -0.79
C LEU A 43 11.98 10.24 -1.27
N THR A 44 12.51 9.45 -0.33
CA THR A 44 13.62 8.51 -0.55
C THR A 44 13.19 7.05 -0.55
N SER A 45 12.00 6.73 -0.04
CA SER A 45 11.47 5.37 -0.05
C SER A 45 11.40 4.81 -1.47
N LEU A 46 11.76 3.54 -1.58
CA LEU A 46 11.72 2.79 -2.82
C LEU A 46 10.28 2.75 -3.36
N ILE A 47 10.13 2.80 -4.68
CA ILE A 47 8.83 2.61 -5.33
C ILE A 47 8.66 1.12 -5.57
N ILE A 48 7.62 0.55 -4.96
CA ILE A 48 7.32 -0.88 -5.08
C ILE A 48 6.42 -1.07 -6.31
N VAL A 49 6.81 -1.97 -7.20
CA VAL A 49 6.09 -2.31 -8.42
C VAL A 49 5.91 -3.83 -8.48
N PHE A 50 4.79 -4.29 -9.07
CA PHE A 50 4.57 -5.71 -9.28
C PHE A 50 5.64 -6.33 -10.19
N LYS A 51 6.24 -7.43 -9.72
CA LYS A 51 7.31 -8.11 -10.45
C LYS A 51 6.76 -8.80 -11.70
N SER A 52 6.92 -8.15 -12.85
CA SER A 52 6.47 -8.62 -14.16
C SER A 52 7.42 -8.18 -15.28
N SER A 53 7.33 -8.82 -16.45
CA SER A 53 8.01 -8.35 -17.68
C SER A 53 7.50 -6.99 -18.16
N TRP A 54 6.34 -6.55 -17.67
CA TRP A 54 5.71 -5.27 -18.03
C TRP A 54 6.10 -4.10 -17.10
N GLN A 55 7.07 -4.28 -16.21
CA GLN A 55 7.54 -3.22 -15.29
C GLN A 55 7.99 -1.95 -16.03
N ASP A 56 8.65 -2.11 -17.18
CA ASP A 56 9.16 -0.99 -17.98
C ASP A 56 8.07 -0.21 -18.72
N THR A 57 6.82 -0.70 -18.69
CA THR A 57 5.67 -0.07 -19.37
C THR A 57 5.04 1.04 -18.54
N ILE A 58 5.44 1.17 -17.27
CA ILE A 58 4.89 2.21 -16.38
C ILE A 58 5.36 3.59 -16.87
N PRO A 59 4.42 4.55 -17.07
CA PRO A 59 4.78 5.90 -17.47
C PRO A 59 5.71 6.58 -16.47
N LYS A 60 6.76 7.23 -16.99
CA LYS A 60 7.74 7.97 -16.17
C LYS A 60 7.08 9.07 -15.33
N ASP A 61 6.05 9.72 -15.89
CA ASP A 61 5.29 10.75 -15.20
C ASP A 61 4.62 10.20 -13.93
N THR A 62 4.07 8.99 -14.00
CA THR A 62 3.48 8.31 -12.84
C THR A 62 4.51 8.07 -11.76
N LEU A 63 5.70 7.58 -12.13
CA LEU A 63 6.80 7.35 -11.17
C LEU A 63 7.28 8.64 -10.49
N ILE A 64 7.37 9.74 -11.25
CA ILE A 64 7.74 11.06 -10.70
C ILE A 64 6.67 11.55 -9.72
N ASN A 65 5.40 11.37 -10.07
CA ASN A 65 4.25 11.84 -9.30
C ASN A 65 3.99 11.05 -8.01
N ILE A 66 4.57 9.85 -7.84
CA ILE A 66 4.45 9.05 -6.61
C ILE A 66 5.01 9.80 -5.41
N LYS A 67 6.19 10.42 -5.53
CA LYS A 67 6.83 11.15 -4.43
C LYS A 67 5.96 12.31 -3.93
N LEU A 68 5.41 13.09 -4.87
CA LEU A 68 4.47 14.16 -4.55
C LEU A 68 3.18 13.62 -3.92
N SER A 69 2.71 12.47 -4.39
CA SER A 69 1.51 11.83 -3.86
C SER A 69 1.70 11.34 -2.43
N ARG A 70 2.85 10.75 -2.10
CA ARG A 70 3.24 10.35 -0.74
C ARG A 70 3.27 11.53 0.22
N LEU A 71 3.88 12.65 -0.20
CA LEU A 71 3.89 13.88 0.60
C LEU A 71 2.47 14.41 0.87
N LEU A 72 1.61 14.42 -0.14
CA LEU A 72 0.22 14.85 0.02
C LEU A 72 -0.56 13.94 0.98
N CYS A 73 -0.37 12.62 0.89
CA CYS A 73 -0.99 11.66 1.83
C CYS A 73 -0.45 11.86 3.26
N SER A 74 0.86 12.10 3.42
CA SER A 74 1.47 12.39 4.73
C SER A 74 0.90 13.65 5.37
N VAL A 75 0.72 14.73 4.58
CA VAL A 75 0.09 15.98 5.05
C VAL A 75 -1.37 15.76 5.47
N LYS A 76 -2.10 14.89 4.75
CA LYS A 76 -3.48 14.53 5.07
C LYS A 76 -3.61 13.50 6.20
N GLN A 77 -2.50 12.97 6.70
CA GLN A 77 -2.46 11.87 7.68
C GLN A 77 -3.21 10.61 7.19
N GLU A 78 -3.19 10.36 5.89
CA GLU A 78 -3.70 9.11 5.32
C GLU A 78 -2.67 8.00 5.59
N GLU A 79 -3.06 6.95 6.32
CA GLU A 79 -2.18 5.80 6.62
C GLU A 79 -2.02 4.85 5.42
N MET A 80 -2.89 4.96 4.40
CA MET A 80 -2.88 4.09 3.23
C MET A 80 -1.93 4.55 2.13
N ALA A 81 -1.57 3.62 1.25
CA ALA A 81 -0.73 3.90 0.09
C ALA A 81 -1.37 4.95 -0.82
N SER A 82 -0.52 5.77 -1.45
CA SER A 82 -0.99 6.82 -2.33
C SER A 82 -1.62 6.26 -3.61
N LEU A 83 -2.64 6.95 -4.13
CA LEU A 83 -3.37 6.53 -5.33
C LEU A 83 -2.46 6.22 -6.54
N SER A 84 -1.46 7.08 -6.77
CA SER A 84 -0.49 6.94 -7.86
C SER A 84 0.40 5.70 -7.70
N GLU A 85 0.70 5.34 -6.46
CA GLU A 85 1.53 4.18 -6.12
C GLU A 85 0.76 2.87 -6.30
N THR A 86 -0.50 2.83 -5.85
CA THR A 86 -1.40 1.71 -6.12
C THR A 86 -1.60 1.50 -7.63
N LEU A 87 -1.78 2.59 -8.39
CA LEU A 87 -1.90 2.52 -9.85
C LEU A 87 -0.65 1.94 -10.51
N ALA A 88 0.53 2.44 -10.13
CA ALA A 88 1.81 1.95 -10.66
C ALA A 88 2.07 0.49 -10.30
N TYR A 89 1.67 0.06 -9.10
CA TYR A 89 1.78 -1.33 -8.68
C TYR A 89 0.85 -2.26 -9.47
N MET A 90 -0.41 -1.87 -9.68
CA MET A 90 -1.38 -2.71 -10.38
C MET A 90 -1.10 -2.82 -11.88
N MET A 91 -0.59 -1.77 -12.52
CA MET A 91 -0.47 -1.67 -13.97
C MET A 91 0.26 -2.86 -14.64
N PRO A 92 1.45 -3.31 -14.20
CA PRO A 92 2.11 -4.47 -14.80
C PRO A 92 1.31 -5.76 -14.65
N ARG A 93 0.60 -5.93 -13.52
CA ARG A 93 -0.20 -7.14 -13.27
C ARG A 93 -1.34 -7.28 -14.28
N ILE A 94 -1.94 -6.16 -14.72
CA ILE A 94 -3.05 -6.17 -15.67
C ILE A 94 -2.59 -6.59 -17.06
N TYR A 95 -1.40 -6.13 -17.47
CA TYR A 95 -0.83 -6.49 -18.76
C TYR A 95 -0.35 -7.93 -18.83
N GLU A 96 0.04 -8.50 -17.69
CA GLU A 96 0.48 -9.89 -17.62
C GLU A 96 -0.66 -10.89 -17.87
N ALA A 97 -1.82 -10.66 -17.24
CA ALA A 97 -2.97 -11.53 -17.40
C ALA A 97 -4.27 -10.81 -17.06
N PRO A 98 -5.39 -11.15 -17.75
CA PRO A 98 -6.69 -10.58 -17.45
C PRO A 98 -7.04 -10.81 -15.97
N MET A 99 -7.53 -9.76 -15.32
CA MET A 99 -7.97 -9.82 -13.92
C MET A 99 -9.50 -9.92 -13.84
N PRO A 100 -10.04 -10.42 -12.71
CA PRO A 100 -11.46 -10.36 -12.42
C PRO A 100 -12.00 -8.92 -12.50
N THR A 101 -13.29 -8.80 -12.82
CA THR A 101 -13.97 -7.51 -13.03
C THR A 101 -13.76 -6.53 -11.88
N ASP A 102 -13.80 -7.01 -10.64
CA ASP A 102 -13.64 -6.16 -9.44
C ASP A 102 -12.29 -5.44 -9.43
N TRP A 103 -11.21 -6.16 -9.74
CA TRP A 103 -9.86 -5.58 -9.81
C TRP A 103 -9.70 -4.65 -11.02
N LEU A 104 -10.37 -4.94 -12.13
CA LEU A 104 -10.39 -4.07 -13.30
C LEU A 104 -11.12 -2.75 -13.02
N ASN A 105 -12.24 -2.80 -12.30
CA ASN A 105 -13.00 -1.63 -11.87
C ASN A 105 -12.16 -0.75 -10.93
N ILE A 106 -11.48 -1.36 -9.95
CA ILE A 106 -10.56 -0.64 -9.05
C ILE A 106 -9.47 0.05 -9.86
N TYR A 107 -8.82 -0.65 -10.79
CA TYR A 107 -7.77 -0.07 -11.61
C TYR A 107 -8.24 1.09 -12.49
N THR A 108 -9.36 0.92 -13.20
CA THR A 108 -9.89 1.96 -14.09
C THR A 108 -10.35 3.18 -13.30
N TRP A 109 -10.96 2.98 -12.12
CA TRP A 109 -11.31 4.04 -11.19
C TRP A 109 -10.06 4.79 -10.67
N LEU A 110 -9.00 4.07 -10.28
CA LEU A 110 -7.73 4.68 -9.88
C LEU A 110 -7.14 5.51 -11.03
N GLY A 111 -7.15 4.99 -12.25
CA GLY A 111 -6.70 5.71 -13.45
C GLY A 111 -7.46 7.03 -13.65
N LEU A 112 -8.79 7.01 -13.55
CA LEU A 112 -9.62 8.20 -13.67
C LEU A 112 -9.27 9.24 -12.60
N LYS A 113 -9.16 8.82 -11.33
CA LYS A 113 -8.80 9.71 -10.22
C LYS A 113 -7.40 10.31 -10.39
N TYR A 114 -6.46 9.53 -10.90
CA TYR A 114 -5.11 9.99 -11.22
C TYR A 114 -5.16 11.10 -12.28
N VAL A 115 -5.86 10.86 -13.40
CA VAL A 115 -5.97 11.86 -14.48
C VAL A 115 -6.67 13.14 -14.02
N ILE A 116 -7.72 13.03 -13.19
CA ILE A 116 -8.38 14.21 -12.59
C ILE A 116 -7.39 15.01 -11.72
N LYS A 117 -6.58 14.31 -10.90
CA LYS A 117 -5.62 14.95 -9.99
C LYS A 117 -4.50 15.68 -10.74
N PHE A 118 -3.99 15.07 -11.80
CA PHE A 118 -2.86 15.60 -12.58
C PHE A 118 -3.28 16.36 -13.86
N LYS A 119 -4.59 16.55 -14.07
CA LYS A 119 -5.20 17.37 -15.13
C LYS A 119 -4.73 17.04 -16.57
N ASN A 120 -4.64 15.76 -16.91
CA ASN A 120 -4.35 15.36 -18.29
C ASN A 120 -5.64 15.37 -19.14
N SER A 121 -5.93 16.50 -19.81
CA SER A 121 -7.19 16.75 -20.52
C SER A 121 -7.46 15.78 -21.67
N GLY A 122 -6.43 15.25 -22.33
CA GLY A 122 -6.59 14.33 -23.46
C GLY A 122 -7.08 12.94 -23.05
N GLN A 123 -6.70 12.47 -21.86
CA GLN A 123 -7.03 11.12 -21.37
C GLN A 123 -8.34 11.08 -20.56
N LEU A 124 -8.82 12.24 -20.11
CA LEU A 124 -9.98 12.34 -19.22
C LEU A 124 -11.27 11.83 -19.87
N ASN A 125 -11.53 12.18 -21.13
CA ASN A 125 -12.74 11.77 -21.83
C ASN A 125 -12.79 10.23 -21.98
N ALA A 126 -11.71 9.63 -22.48
CA ALA A 126 -11.61 8.19 -22.65
C ALA A 126 -11.74 7.43 -21.31
N MET A 127 -11.14 7.95 -20.24
CA MET A 127 -11.25 7.30 -18.93
C MET A 127 -12.63 7.46 -18.29
N THR A 128 -13.36 8.54 -18.57
CA THR A 128 -14.71 8.76 -18.04
C THR A 128 -15.72 7.79 -18.66
N GLU A 129 -15.50 7.38 -19.91
CA GLU A 129 -16.34 6.39 -20.59
C GLU A 129 -16.12 4.96 -20.08
N ILE A 130 -14.89 4.64 -19.66
CA ILE A 130 -14.49 3.28 -19.28
C ILE A 130 -14.63 3.03 -17.77
N ALA A 131 -14.25 4.01 -16.94
CA ALA A 131 -14.17 3.83 -15.50
C ALA A 131 -15.54 3.93 -14.82
N PRO A 132 -15.79 3.11 -13.78
CA PRO A 132 -17.02 3.21 -13.01
C PRO A 132 -17.05 4.54 -12.24
N SER A 133 -18.24 5.15 -12.12
CA SER A 133 -18.40 6.42 -11.39
C SER A 133 -18.14 6.27 -9.88
N LYS A 134 -18.48 5.10 -9.32
CA LYS A 134 -18.29 4.73 -7.91
C LYS A 134 -17.95 3.24 -7.82
N LEU A 135 -17.08 2.89 -6.88
CA LEU A 135 -16.78 1.50 -6.52
C LEU A 135 -17.93 0.91 -5.66
N SER A 136 -18.14 -0.39 -5.79
CA SER A 136 -19.05 -1.17 -4.95
C SER A 136 -18.54 -1.29 -3.51
N GLU A 137 -19.41 -1.68 -2.58
CA GLU A 137 -19.05 -1.86 -1.15
C GLU A 137 -17.95 -2.91 -0.98
N TYR A 138 -18.06 -4.02 -1.72
CA TYR A 138 -17.04 -5.07 -1.74
C TYR A 138 -15.68 -4.56 -2.23
N GLU A 139 -15.63 -3.79 -3.32
CA GLU A 139 -14.38 -3.21 -3.84
C GLU A 139 -13.79 -2.15 -2.91
N MET A 140 -14.61 -1.51 -2.07
CA MET A 140 -14.18 -0.59 -1.02
C MET A 140 -13.70 -1.32 0.25
N GLY A 141 -13.91 -2.64 0.35
CA GLY A 141 -13.59 -3.44 1.53
C GLY A 141 -14.51 -3.18 2.73
N LEU A 142 -15.75 -2.76 2.48
CA LEU A 142 -16.80 -2.47 3.47
C LEU A 142 -17.83 -3.61 3.58
#